data_AF-A0A932DKG3-F1
#
_entry.id   AF-A0A932DKG3-F1
#
_cell.length_a   1.000
_cell.length_b   1.000
_cell.length_c   1.000
_cell.angle_alpha   90.00
_cell.angle_beta   90.00
_cell.angle_gamma   90.00
#
_symmetry.space_group_name_H-M   'P 1'
#
loop_
_entity.id
_entity.type
_entity.pdbx_description
1 polymer ?
#
loop_
_entity_poly.entity_id
_entity_poly.type
_entity_poly.pdbx_seq_one_letter_code
_entity_poly.pdbx_strand_id
1 'polypeptide(L)'
;MSQQTPTPEELILAMLREVLARQAQQMGLKTPPPAATPPPAPKPPTPAAAPSPTRPATPPPVAVAYPNAPDPMTPREAEQLAEYNELAARPLAPGSLPRTLRLFAVGLVLAIILINLPIFNGLALARALPDRQALIIRDGLLLKGSGPEVYMLENNQKRWVSSLTAFRLLGHKWDEVHIVDDFFLAQFPDGRPIHVLLKCADSPHIYRIERDQKRWIKDIPTFEAEGHVWADVHFVTCHELRVIPDGPPIPPDAGPPPQP
;
A
#
# COMPACT_ATOMS: atom_id res chain seq x y z
N MET A 1 38.10 -43.14 20.54
CA MET A 1 37.92 -41.78 19.98
C MET A 1 36.56 -41.29 20.42
N SER A 2 36.50 -40.60 21.57
CA SER A 2 35.23 -40.08 22.10
C SER A 2 34.95 -38.71 21.50
N GLN A 3 33.82 -38.58 20.80
CA GLN A 3 33.36 -37.32 20.25
C GLN A 3 32.75 -36.50 21.39
N GLN A 4 33.32 -35.33 21.67
CA GLN A 4 32.82 -34.39 22.66
C GLN A 4 31.71 -33.55 22.02
N THR A 5 30.48 -33.70 22.48
CA THR A 5 29.34 -32.90 22.02
C THR A 5 29.47 -31.47 22.57
N PRO A 6 29.37 -30.42 21.73
CA PRO A 6 29.48 -29.04 22.20
C PRO A 6 28.34 -28.69 23.15
N THR A 7 28.69 -27.91 24.18
CA THR A 7 27.72 -27.48 25.20
C THR A 7 26.74 -26.44 24.63
N PRO A 8 25.56 -26.25 25.24
CA PRO A 8 24.59 -25.26 24.79
C PRO A 8 25.15 -23.83 24.70
N GLU A 9 26.07 -23.47 25.60
CA GLU A 9 26.73 -22.16 25.59
C GLU A 9 27.67 -21.98 24.38
N GLU A 10 28.41 -23.02 24.02
CA GLU A 10 29.26 -23.02 22.82
C GLU A 10 28.44 -22.93 21.54
N LEU A 11 27.26 -23.56 21.50
CA LEU A 11 26.33 -23.45 20.38
C LEU A 11 25.80 -22.01 20.23
N ILE A 12 25.44 -21.37 21.34
CA ILE A 12 24.96 -19.98 21.36
C ILE A 12 26.06 -19.03 20.89
N LEU A 13 27.29 -19.20 21.39
CA LEU A 13 28.44 -18.40 20.99
C LEU A 13 28.79 -18.58 19.51
N ALA A 14 28.67 -19.81 18.97
CA ALA A 14 28.88 -20.09 17.56
C ALA A 14 27.81 -19.40 16.68
N MET A 15 26.53 -19.47 17.07
CA MET A 15 25.46 -18.78 16.37
C MET A 15 25.60 -17.26 16.39
N LEU A 16 26.02 -16.68 17.53
CA LEU A 16 26.20 -15.23 17.66
C LEU A 16 27.30 -14.71 16.73
N ARG A 17 28.43 -15.45 16.62
CA ARG A 17 29.53 -15.12 15.70
C ARG A 17 29.09 -15.18 14.25
N GLU A 18 28.31 -16.18 13.89
CA GLU A 18 27.77 -16.36 12.53
C GLU A 18 26.84 -15.19 12.14
N VAL A 19 25.97 -14.76 13.05
CA VAL A 19 25.05 -13.62 12.82
C VAL A 19 25.82 -12.31 12.68
N LEU A 20 26.81 -12.06 13.54
CA LEU A 20 27.64 -10.86 13.47
C LEU A 20 28.48 -10.81 12.18
N ALA A 21 29.01 -11.94 11.73
CA ALA A 21 29.75 -12.03 10.47
C ALA A 21 28.87 -11.69 9.25
N ARG A 22 27.61 -12.15 9.23
CA ARG A 22 26.65 -11.84 8.17
C ARG A 22 26.22 -10.37 8.18
N GLN A 23 26.05 -9.76 9.35
CA GLN A 23 25.76 -8.32 9.45
C GLN A 23 26.93 -7.47 8.95
N ALA A 24 28.18 -7.84 9.26
CA ALA A 24 29.36 -7.13 8.77
C ALA A 24 29.49 -7.19 7.23
N GLN A 25 29.17 -8.34 6.61
CA GLN A 25 29.14 -8.46 5.14
C GLN A 25 28.02 -7.63 4.48
N GLN A 26 26.85 -7.53 5.11
CA GLN A 26 25.75 -6.69 4.63
C GLN A 26 26.07 -5.18 4.72
N MET A 27 26.88 -4.77 5.71
CA MET A 27 27.35 -3.39 5.82
C MET A 27 28.52 -3.06 4.87
N GLY A 28 29.22 -4.06 4.33
CA GLY A 28 30.36 -3.90 3.42
C GLY A 28 30.03 -3.91 1.91
N LEU A 29 28.79 -4.18 1.51
CA LEU A 29 28.35 -4.24 0.10
C LEU A 29 27.40 -3.09 -0.25
N LYS A 30 27.92 -1.87 -0.16
CA LYS A 30 27.42 -0.73 -0.94
C LYS A 30 28.61 0.00 -1.53
N THR A 31 29.11 -0.50 -2.65
CA THR A 31 29.94 0.28 -3.57
C THR A 31 29.13 1.53 -3.98
N PRO A 32 29.64 2.75 -3.83
CA PRO A 32 29.00 3.92 -4.39
C PRO A 32 29.10 3.88 -5.93
N PRO A 33 28.09 4.39 -6.66
CA PRO A 33 28.18 4.54 -8.11
C PRO A 33 29.32 5.52 -8.48
N PRO A 34 29.91 5.40 -9.69
CA PRO A 34 31.05 6.21 -10.09
C PRO A 34 30.71 7.71 -10.06
N ALA A 35 31.65 8.49 -9.53
CA ALA A 35 31.55 9.93 -9.38
C ALA A 35 31.20 10.61 -10.71
N ALA A 36 30.12 11.38 -10.68
CA ALA A 36 29.93 12.46 -11.64
C ALA A 36 31.11 13.45 -11.51
N THR A 37 31.59 13.90 -12.66
CA THR A 37 32.72 14.81 -12.88
C THR A 37 32.72 16.02 -11.93
N PRO A 38 33.87 16.39 -11.34
CA PRO A 38 33.98 17.59 -10.53
C PRO A 38 33.91 18.87 -11.39
N PRO A 39 33.30 19.96 -10.91
CA PRO A 39 33.42 21.28 -11.54
C PRO A 39 34.88 21.77 -11.47
N PRO A 40 35.33 22.60 -12.42
CA PRO A 40 36.73 23.01 -12.51
C PRO A 40 37.16 23.87 -11.32
N ALA A 41 38.38 23.60 -10.83
CA ALA A 41 39.02 24.31 -9.73
C ALA A 41 39.34 25.78 -10.07
N PRO A 42 39.38 26.67 -9.06
CA PRO A 42 39.78 28.06 -9.22
C PRO A 42 41.29 28.18 -9.56
N LYS A 43 41.62 29.17 -10.40
CA LYS A 43 42.99 29.47 -10.84
C LYS A 43 43.90 29.91 -9.68
N PRO A 44 45.23 29.66 -9.76
CA PRO A 44 46.19 30.06 -8.73
C PRO A 44 46.38 31.59 -8.65
N PRO A 45 46.81 32.12 -7.49
CA PRO A 45 47.01 33.54 -7.28
C PRO A 45 48.30 34.08 -7.95
N THR A 46 48.18 35.22 -8.61
CA THR A 46 49.28 36.03 -9.16
C THR A 46 50.09 36.71 -8.04
N PRO A 47 51.42 36.95 -8.18
CA PRO A 47 52.23 37.50 -7.10
C PRO A 47 52.09 39.03 -6.90
N ALA A 48 52.11 39.42 -5.62
CA ALA A 48 52.54 40.68 -5.00
C ALA A 48 52.28 42.02 -5.73
N ALA A 49 51.27 42.76 -5.25
CA ALA A 49 51.22 44.21 -5.39
C ALA A 49 51.94 44.88 -4.19
N ALA A 50 52.81 45.85 -4.51
CA ALA A 50 53.46 46.76 -3.58
C ALA A 50 52.45 47.73 -2.91
N PRO A 51 52.82 48.46 -1.83
CA PRO A 51 51.90 48.89 -0.78
C PRO A 51 51.27 50.28 -1.04
N SER A 52 50.09 50.51 -0.46
CA SER A 52 49.49 51.83 -0.27
C SER A 52 48.38 51.77 0.78
N PRO A 53 48.02 52.90 1.41
CA PRO A 53 48.60 53.47 2.62
C PRO A 53 47.79 53.10 3.87
N THR A 54 48.45 53.24 5.02
CA THR A 54 47.91 53.03 6.38
C THR A 54 46.54 53.68 6.56
N ARG A 55 45.50 52.86 6.75
CA ARG A 55 44.17 53.32 7.18
C ARG A 55 44.15 53.34 8.73
N PRO A 56 43.61 54.40 9.38
CA PRO A 56 43.64 54.51 10.84
C PRO A 56 42.90 53.36 11.53
N ALA A 57 43.40 52.95 12.69
CA ALA A 57 42.82 51.89 13.53
C ALA A 57 41.33 52.15 13.78
N THR A 58 40.50 51.17 13.43
CA THR A 58 39.09 51.14 13.78
C THR A 58 38.98 50.94 15.30
N PRO A 59 38.15 51.72 16.03
CA PRO A 59 37.93 51.45 17.45
C PRO A 59 37.31 50.06 17.65
N PRO A 60 37.55 49.41 18.82
CA PRO A 60 37.09 48.06 19.08
C PRO A 60 35.56 47.96 18.95
N PRO A 61 35.03 46.79 18.55
CA PRO A 61 33.60 46.60 18.39
C PRO A 61 32.90 46.86 19.73
N VAL A 62 31.90 47.74 19.69
CA VAL A 62 30.98 47.96 20.80
C VAL A 62 30.30 46.62 21.11
N ALA A 63 30.39 46.19 22.37
CA ALA A 63 29.72 44.99 22.84
C ALA A 63 28.21 45.11 22.57
N VAL A 64 27.69 44.30 21.66
CA VAL A 64 26.26 44.18 21.42
C VAL A 64 25.70 43.44 22.63
N ALA A 65 24.99 44.16 23.50
CA ALA A 65 24.25 43.56 24.61
C ALA A 65 23.14 42.68 24.02
N TYR A 66 23.17 41.38 24.31
CA TYR A 66 22.05 40.49 24.00
C TYR A 66 20.84 40.95 24.83
N PRO A 67 19.69 41.30 24.21
CA PRO A 67 18.58 41.93 24.92
C PRO A 67 17.93 41.06 26.01
N ASN A 68 18.23 39.76 26.03
CA ASN A 68 17.71 38.81 27.00
C ASN A 68 18.88 37.93 27.49
N ALA A 69 19.77 38.49 28.31
CA ALA A 69 20.50 37.63 29.23
C ALA A 69 19.45 37.01 30.16
N PRO A 70 19.40 35.66 30.33
CA PRO A 70 18.50 35.05 31.30
C PRO A 70 18.73 35.72 32.65
N ASP A 71 17.63 36.05 33.35
CA ASP A 71 17.71 36.73 34.64
C ASP A 71 18.72 36.00 35.54
N PRO A 72 19.56 36.74 36.28
CA PRO A 72 20.50 36.12 37.19
C PRO A 72 19.72 35.25 38.17
N MET A 73 20.10 33.97 38.27
CA MET A 73 19.46 33.00 39.16
C MET A 73 19.28 33.61 40.54
N THR A 74 18.07 33.51 41.08
CA THR A 74 17.84 33.90 42.47
C THR A 74 18.63 32.97 43.38
N PRO A 75 19.00 33.41 44.60
CA PRO A 75 19.71 32.57 45.55
C PRO A 75 19.01 31.21 45.81
N ARG A 76 17.68 31.19 45.81
CA ARG A 76 16.90 29.95 45.97
C ARG A 76 17.00 29.01 44.78
N GLU A 77 16.98 29.54 43.55
CA GLU A 77 17.13 28.73 42.35
C GLU A 77 18.55 28.14 42.26
N ALA A 78 19.56 28.91 42.67
CA ALA A 78 20.94 28.42 42.76
C ALA A 78 21.09 27.29 43.79
N GLU A 79 20.45 27.41 44.96
CA GLU A 79 20.40 26.35 45.98
C GLU A 79 19.68 25.09 45.47
N GLN A 80 18.53 25.25 44.81
CA GLN A 80 17.79 24.13 44.22
C GLN A 80 18.57 23.43 43.11
N LEU A 81 19.28 24.20 42.28
CA LEU A 81 20.11 23.65 41.23
C LEU A 81 21.32 22.90 41.80
N ALA A 82 21.91 23.41 42.90
CA ALA A 82 22.98 22.73 43.62
C ALA A 82 22.49 21.40 44.21
N GLU A 83 21.31 21.39 44.85
CA GLU A 83 20.70 20.16 45.39
C GLU A 83 20.40 19.13 44.30
N TYR A 84 19.84 19.57 43.17
CA TYR A 84 19.57 18.71 42.02
C TYR A 84 20.87 18.13 41.42
N ASN A 85 21.89 18.97 41.25
CA ASN A 85 23.18 18.55 40.73
C ASN A 85 23.87 17.55 41.67
N GLU A 86 23.76 17.73 42.99
CA GLU A 86 24.26 16.75 43.95
C GLU A 86 23.50 15.41 43.87
N LEU A 87 22.17 15.44 43.71
CA LEU A 87 21.36 14.23 43.52
C LEU A 87 21.72 13.50 42.21
N ALA A 88 21.93 14.24 41.13
CA ALA A 88 22.30 13.71 39.82
C ALA A 88 23.75 13.18 39.79
N ALA A 89 24.65 13.79 40.57
CA ALA A 89 26.05 13.37 40.69
C ALA A 89 26.24 12.14 41.56
N ARG A 90 25.20 11.66 42.28
CA ARG A 90 25.28 10.40 43.00
C ARG A 90 25.47 9.26 42.02
N PRO A 91 26.53 8.44 42.14
CA PRO A 91 26.68 7.27 41.30
C PRO A 91 25.46 6.37 41.53
N LEU A 92 24.79 5.99 40.44
CA LEU A 92 23.71 5.02 40.47
C LEU A 92 24.28 3.71 41.01
N ALA A 93 24.14 3.48 42.31
CA ALA A 93 24.58 2.24 42.93
C ALA A 93 23.75 1.11 42.30
N PRO A 94 24.38 0.08 41.68
CA PRO A 94 23.65 -1.00 41.00
C PRO A 94 22.82 -1.89 41.95
N GLY A 95 22.73 -1.55 43.24
CA GLY A 95 22.14 -2.34 44.30
C GLY A 95 20.73 -1.96 44.77
N SER A 96 20.25 -0.73 44.56
CA SER A 96 19.12 -0.19 45.36
C SER A 96 17.72 -0.38 44.78
N LEU A 97 17.58 -1.02 43.62
CA LEU A 97 16.27 -1.40 43.10
C LEU A 97 15.63 -2.40 44.08
N PRO A 98 14.53 -2.05 44.78
CA PRO A 98 13.92 -2.94 45.76
C PRO A 98 13.51 -4.25 45.07
N ARG A 99 13.62 -5.36 45.79
CA ARG A 99 13.40 -6.71 45.23
C ARG A 99 12.05 -6.83 44.51
N THR A 100 11.03 -6.14 45.03
CA THR A 100 9.71 -6.01 44.40
C THR A 100 9.79 -5.37 43.02
N LEU A 101 10.45 -4.22 42.88
CA LEU A 101 10.58 -3.50 41.63
C LEU A 101 11.44 -4.28 40.61
N ARG A 102 12.46 -5.02 41.06
CA ARG A 102 13.20 -5.96 40.19
C ARG A 102 12.32 -7.09 39.68
N LEU A 103 11.51 -7.69 40.55
CA LEU A 103 10.58 -8.75 40.15
C LEU A 103 9.52 -8.24 39.17
N PHE A 104 9.00 -7.03 39.37
CA PHE A 104 8.10 -6.38 38.41
C PHE A 104 8.78 -6.10 37.07
N ALA A 105 10.01 -5.57 37.08
CA ALA A 105 10.76 -5.31 35.85
C ALA A 105 11.07 -6.60 35.07
N VAL A 106 11.49 -7.66 35.77
CA VAL A 106 11.71 -8.99 35.18
C VAL A 106 10.41 -9.59 34.65
N GLY A 107 9.32 -9.47 35.41
CA GLY A 107 7.99 -9.93 34.99
C GLY A 107 7.48 -9.18 33.75
N LEU A 108 7.70 -7.86 33.67
CA LEU A 108 7.34 -7.03 32.52
C LEU A 108 8.13 -7.45 31.28
N VAL A 109 9.45 -7.65 31.41
CA VAL A 109 10.30 -8.12 30.32
C VAL A 109 9.91 -9.52 29.87
N LEU A 110 9.64 -10.45 30.80
CA LEU A 110 9.13 -11.78 30.50
C LEU A 110 7.76 -11.73 29.79
N ALA A 111 6.86 -10.85 30.21
CA ALA A 111 5.56 -10.67 29.56
C ALA A 111 5.72 -10.14 28.12
N ILE A 112 6.57 -9.13 27.90
CA ILE A 112 6.87 -8.61 26.56
C ILE A 112 7.46 -9.72 25.68
N ILE A 113 8.39 -10.50 26.22
CA ILE A 113 9.00 -11.63 25.52
C ILE A 113 7.95 -12.70 25.20
N LEU A 114 7.06 -13.06 26.14
CA LEU A 114 5.98 -14.04 25.93
C LEU A 114 4.92 -13.57 24.91
N ILE A 115 4.61 -12.28 24.87
CA ILE A 115 3.70 -11.68 23.87
C ILE A 115 4.32 -11.72 22.46
N ASN A 116 5.65 -11.56 22.36
CA ASN A 116 6.39 -11.56 21.09
C ASN A 116 6.98 -12.92 20.72
N LEU A 117 6.87 -13.93 21.59
CA LEU A 117 7.34 -15.29 21.33
C LEU A 117 6.33 -16.04 20.44
N PRO A 118 6.78 -16.66 19.33
CA PRO A 118 5.92 -17.39 18.39
C PRO A 118 5.55 -18.79 18.91
N ILE A 119 5.13 -18.91 20.17
CA ILE A 119 4.67 -20.20 20.74
C ILE A 119 3.16 -20.38 20.56
N PHE A 120 2.44 -19.27 20.34
CA PHE A 120 1.02 -19.28 19.98
C PHE A 120 0.88 -18.95 18.50
N ASN A 121 1.10 -19.97 17.67
CA ASN A 121 0.72 -19.92 16.26
C ASN A 121 -0.79 -19.65 16.16
N GLY A 122 -1.21 -18.40 15.97
CA GLY A 122 -2.50 -18.13 15.35
C GLY A 122 -3.43 -17.06 15.92
N LEU A 123 -3.07 -16.28 16.94
CA LEU A 123 -3.82 -15.03 17.22
C LEU A 123 -3.19 -13.86 16.45
N ALA A 124 -3.15 -14.03 15.13
CA ALA A 124 -2.85 -12.95 14.22
C ALA A 124 -4.08 -12.01 14.18
N LEU A 125 -4.13 -11.02 15.07
CA LEU A 125 -4.99 -9.84 14.87
C LEU A 125 -4.77 -9.22 13.47
N ALA A 126 -3.59 -9.41 12.87
CA ALA A 126 -3.26 -9.02 11.51
C ALA A 126 -3.95 -9.83 10.40
N ARG A 127 -4.47 -11.05 10.66
CA ARG A 127 -5.22 -11.83 9.65
C ARG A 127 -6.73 -11.53 9.61
N ALA A 128 -7.24 -10.79 10.59
CA ALA A 128 -8.64 -10.36 10.62
C ALA A 128 -8.87 -9.04 9.89
N LEU A 129 -7.81 -8.37 9.42
CA LEU A 129 -7.92 -7.26 8.51
C LEU A 129 -7.81 -7.82 7.08
N PRO A 130 -8.86 -7.75 6.25
CA PRO A 130 -8.69 -8.03 4.83
C PRO A 130 -7.57 -7.11 4.33
N ASP A 131 -6.67 -7.65 3.51
CA ASP A 131 -5.56 -6.91 2.91
C ASP A 131 -6.10 -5.57 2.39
N ARG A 132 -5.88 -4.49 3.15
CA ARG A 132 -6.15 -3.12 2.69
C ARG A 132 -5.01 -2.75 1.77
N GLN A 133 -4.87 -3.48 0.66
CA GLN A 133 -4.29 -2.87 -0.52
C GLN A 133 -5.16 -1.65 -0.77
N ALA A 134 -4.57 -0.46 -0.69
CA ALA A 134 -5.29 0.78 -0.96
C ALA A 134 -5.82 0.68 -2.39
N LEU A 135 -7.10 0.33 -2.53
CA LEU A 135 -7.79 0.25 -3.79
C LEU A 135 -7.77 1.66 -4.36
N ILE A 136 -6.91 1.90 -5.34
CA ILE A 136 -6.86 3.19 -6.01
C ILE A 136 -8.08 3.22 -6.93
N ILE A 137 -9.11 3.92 -6.48
CA ILE A 137 -10.37 4.08 -7.22
C ILE A 137 -10.04 4.81 -8.53
N ARG A 138 -10.17 4.10 -9.65
CA ARG A 138 -9.98 4.59 -11.01
C ARG A 138 -11.06 3.99 -11.90
N ASP A 139 -11.31 4.63 -13.03
CA ASP A 139 -12.17 4.06 -14.06
C ASP A 139 -11.60 2.74 -14.58
N GLY A 140 -12.49 1.80 -14.89
CA GLY A 140 -12.15 0.44 -15.35
C GLY A 140 -11.90 -0.56 -14.23
N LEU A 141 -12.04 -0.17 -12.96
CA LEU A 141 -11.87 -1.07 -11.83
C LEU A 141 -13.06 -2.05 -11.72
N LEU A 142 -12.77 -3.35 -11.69
CA LEU A 142 -13.79 -4.39 -11.51
C LEU A 142 -13.97 -4.72 -10.04
N LEU A 143 -15.22 -4.67 -9.59
CA LEU A 143 -15.61 -4.86 -8.20
C LEU A 143 -16.68 -5.94 -8.09
N LYS A 144 -16.62 -6.70 -7.01
CA LYS A 144 -17.61 -7.72 -6.68
C LYS A 144 -17.92 -7.68 -5.19
N GLY A 145 -19.20 -7.79 -4.85
CA GLY A 145 -19.67 -7.83 -3.47
C GLY A 145 -19.79 -9.26 -2.95
N SER A 146 -20.77 -9.48 -2.08
CA SER A 146 -21.16 -10.81 -1.63
C SER A 146 -21.87 -11.64 -2.72
N GLY A 147 -22.57 -10.97 -3.65
CA GLY A 147 -23.32 -11.58 -4.74
C GLY A 147 -22.46 -12.09 -5.91
N PRO A 148 -23.06 -12.81 -6.87
CA PRO A 148 -22.37 -13.26 -8.08
C PRO A 148 -22.08 -12.12 -9.08
N GLU A 149 -22.70 -10.95 -8.93
CA GLU A 149 -22.59 -9.84 -9.86
C GLU A 149 -21.21 -9.17 -9.84
N VAL A 150 -20.70 -8.87 -11.03
CA VAL A 150 -19.47 -8.10 -11.21
C VAL A 150 -19.84 -6.72 -11.75
N TYR A 151 -19.26 -5.69 -11.16
CA TYR A 151 -19.48 -4.30 -11.52
C TYR A 151 -18.18 -3.68 -12.01
N MET A 152 -18.23 -2.89 -13.08
CA MET A 152 -17.14 -2.03 -13.51
C MET A 152 -17.40 -0.62 -13.01
N LEU A 153 -16.42 -0.03 -12.36
CA LEU A 153 -16.50 1.36 -11.94
C LEU A 153 -16.08 2.28 -13.08
N GLU A 154 -16.96 3.21 -13.45
CA GLU A 154 -16.71 4.17 -14.53
C GLU A 154 -17.48 5.46 -14.25
N ASN A 155 -16.83 6.62 -14.38
CA ASN A 155 -17.43 7.93 -14.12
C ASN A 155 -18.12 7.99 -12.74
N ASN A 156 -17.48 7.38 -11.74
CA ASN A 156 -17.98 7.27 -10.36
C ASN A 156 -19.33 6.54 -10.21
N GLN A 157 -19.71 5.72 -11.20
CA GLN A 157 -20.89 4.86 -11.19
C GLN A 157 -20.48 3.40 -11.28
N LYS A 158 -21.20 2.51 -10.60
CA LYS A 158 -21.02 1.06 -10.75
C LYS A 158 -21.89 0.55 -11.88
N ARG A 159 -21.27 0.06 -12.95
CA ARG A 159 -21.95 -0.50 -14.11
C ARG A 159 -21.92 -2.02 -14.03
N TRP A 160 -23.08 -2.65 -13.94
CA TRP A 160 -23.15 -4.11 -13.86
C TRP A 160 -22.76 -4.76 -15.19
N VAL A 161 -21.87 -5.75 -15.16
CA VAL A 161 -21.55 -6.61 -16.30
C VAL A 161 -22.60 -7.71 -16.38
N SER A 162 -23.44 -7.67 -17.43
CA SER A 162 -24.74 -8.35 -17.44
C SER A 162 -24.71 -9.88 -17.41
N SER A 163 -23.56 -10.52 -17.61
CA SER A 163 -23.40 -11.98 -17.58
C SER A 163 -21.93 -12.38 -17.50
N LEU A 164 -21.67 -13.65 -17.15
CA LEU A 164 -20.32 -14.21 -17.19
C LEU A 164 -19.77 -14.28 -18.62
N THR A 165 -20.65 -14.56 -19.58
CA THR A 165 -20.28 -14.55 -21.00
C THR A 165 -19.85 -13.15 -21.45
N ALA A 166 -20.58 -12.11 -21.03
CA ALA A 166 -20.20 -10.73 -21.31
C ALA A 166 -18.85 -10.38 -20.68
N PHE A 167 -18.63 -10.74 -19.42
CA PHE A 167 -17.35 -10.55 -18.73
C PHE A 167 -16.15 -11.12 -19.52
N ARG A 168 -16.27 -12.36 -19.99
CA ARG A 168 -15.22 -13.02 -20.78
C ARG A 168 -15.01 -12.38 -22.15
N LEU A 169 -16.09 -12.01 -22.84
CA LEU A 169 -16.01 -11.44 -24.20
C LEU A 169 -15.45 -10.01 -24.21
N LEU A 170 -15.65 -9.26 -23.11
CA LEU A 170 -14.99 -7.98 -22.87
C LEU A 170 -13.49 -8.12 -22.55
N GLY A 171 -12.98 -9.35 -22.42
CA GLY A 171 -11.56 -9.64 -22.18
C GLY A 171 -11.14 -9.53 -20.72
N HIS A 172 -12.08 -9.33 -19.80
CA HIS A 172 -11.80 -9.24 -18.37
C HIS A 172 -11.42 -10.59 -17.78
N LYS A 173 -10.62 -10.54 -16.72
CA LYS A 173 -10.16 -11.73 -16.02
C LYS A 173 -10.49 -11.66 -14.53
N TRP A 174 -10.69 -12.82 -13.91
CA TRP A 174 -11.09 -12.90 -12.51
C TRP A 174 -10.05 -12.37 -11.51
N ASP A 175 -8.77 -12.39 -11.89
CA ASP A 175 -7.67 -11.78 -11.12
C ASP A 175 -7.72 -10.25 -11.10
N GLU A 176 -8.44 -9.63 -12.03
CA GLU A 176 -8.69 -8.18 -12.07
C GLU A 176 -9.90 -7.78 -11.20
N VAL A 177 -10.70 -8.75 -10.72
CA VAL A 177 -11.90 -8.48 -9.93
C VAL A 177 -11.54 -8.34 -8.46
N HIS A 178 -11.78 -7.16 -7.92
CA HIS A 178 -11.58 -6.88 -6.51
C HIS A 178 -12.84 -7.16 -5.70
N ILE A 179 -12.72 -8.06 -4.73
CA ILE A 179 -13.81 -8.36 -3.79
C ILE A 179 -13.81 -7.28 -2.72
N VAL A 180 -14.95 -6.63 -2.56
CA VAL A 180 -15.19 -5.55 -1.60
C VAL A 180 -16.44 -5.85 -0.79
N ASP A 181 -16.61 -5.15 0.33
CA ASP A 181 -17.85 -5.25 1.10
C ASP A 181 -19.01 -4.55 0.38
N ASP A 182 -20.23 -5.05 0.64
CA ASP A 182 -21.44 -4.51 0.01
C ASP A 182 -21.68 -3.04 0.40
N PHE A 183 -21.23 -2.62 1.58
CA PHE A 183 -21.34 -1.23 2.02
C PHE A 183 -20.45 -0.30 1.19
N PHE A 184 -19.24 -0.72 0.82
CA PHE A 184 -18.38 0.00 -0.12
C PHE A 184 -19.01 0.09 -1.51
N LEU A 185 -19.56 -1.00 -2.05
CA LEU A 185 -20.27 -0.98 -3.34
C LEU A 185 -21.47 -0.03 -3.35
N ALA A 186 -22.22 0.03 -2.24
CA ALA A 186 -23.38 0.90 -2.10
C ALA A 186 -23.04 2.40 -2.14
N GLN A 187 -21.76 2.78 -2.00
CA GLN A 187 -21.32 4.17 -2.12
C GLN A 187 -21.34 4.68 -3.58
N PHE A 188 -21.36 3.76 -4.55
CA PHE A 188 -21.39 4.13 -5.96
C PHE A 188 -22.81 4.01 -6.52
N PRO A 189 -23.35 5.06 -7.16
CA PRO A 189 -24.64 4.98 -7.84
C PRO A 189 -24.63 3.94 -8.96
N ASP A 190 -25.79 3.31 -9.18
CA ASP A 190 -25.98 2.39 -10.29
C ASP A 190 -25.91 3.11 -11.63
N GLY A 191 -24.98 2.67 -12.48
CA GLY A 191 -24.87 3.09 -13.86
C GLY A 191 -25.59 2.14 -14.81
N ARG A 192 -25.67 2.53 -16.09
CA ARG A 192 -26.25 1.68 -17.14
C ARG A 192 -25.47 0.36 -17.25
N PRO A 193 -26.13 -0.81 -17.21
CA PRO A 193 -25.43 -2.08 -17.34
C PRO A 193 -24.66 -2.20 -18.65
N ILE A 194 -23.58 -2.96 -18.62
CA ILE A 194 -22.76 -3.29 -19.77
C ILE A 194 -23.26 -4.63 -20.30
N HIS A 195 -23.80 -4.59 -21.50
CA HIS A 195 -24.32 -5.75 -22.20
C HIS A 195 -23.41 -6.09 -23.38
N VAL A 196 -23.20 -7.37 -23.61
CA VAL A 196 -22.61 -7.86 -24.87
C VAL A 196 -23.74 -8.36 -25.78
N LEU A 197 -23.64 -7.99 -27.04
CA LEU A 197 -24.58 -8.38 -28.08
C LEU A 197 -23.91 -9.46 -28.93
N LEU A 198 -24.63 -10.54 -29.22
CA LEU A 198 -24.12 -11.64 -30.04
C LEU A 198 -24.93 -11.74 -31.33
N LYS A 199 -24.21 -12.07 -32.40
CA LYS A 199 -24.77 -12.40 -33.71
C LYS A 199 -23.97 -13.54 -34.32
N CYS A 200 -24.61 -14.38 -35.14
CA CYS A 200 -23.89 -15.35 -35.97
C CYS A 200 -24.01 -14.99 -37.45
N ALA A 201 -23.06 -15.46 -38.27
CA ALA A 201 -22.98 -15.06 -39.68
C ALA A 201 -24.17 -15.54 -40.53
N ASP A 202 -24.71 -16.72 -40.20
CA ASP A 202 -25.80 -17.35 -40.94
C ASP A 202 -27.21 -16.84 -40.52
N SER A 203 -27.26 -15.93 -39.53
CA SER A 203 -28.51 -15.39 -38.99
C SER A 203 -28.51 -13.86 -38.96
N PRO A 204 -29.61 -13.19 -39.38
CA PRO A 204 -29.70 -11.74 -39.29
C PRO A 204 -29.98 -11.24 -37.85
N HIS A 205 -30.33 -12.13 -36.92
CA HIS A 205 -30.84 -11.78 -35.61
C HIS A 205 -29.73 -11.40 -34.61
N ILE A 206 -30.01 -10.39 -33.78
CA ILE A 206 -29.11 -9.90 -32.74
C ILE A 206 -29.69 -10.29 -31.38
N TYR A 207 -28.83 -10.80 -30.50
CA TYR A 207 -29.23 -11.25 -29.17
C TYR A 207 -28.42 -10.53 -28.11
N ARG A 208 -29.10 -10.03 -27.07
CA ARG A 208 -28.47 -9.48 -25.87
C ARG A 208 -28.23 -10.58 -24.85
N ILE A 209 -27.04 -10.64 -24.28
CA ILE A 209 -26.73 -11.60 -23.22
C ILE A 209 -26.93 -10.95 -21.85
N GLU A 210 -27.80 -11.54 -21.05
CA GLU A 210 -28.17 -11.04 -19.73
C GLU A 210 -28.52 -12.23 -18.82
N ARG A 211 -27.90 -12.30 -17.63
CA ARG A 211 -28.05 -13.42 -16.67
C ARG A 211 -27.90 -14.80 -17.34
N ASP A 212 -26.88 -14.91 -18.18
CA ASP A 212 -26.53 -16.11 -18.97
C ASP A 212 -27.65 -16.64 -19.88
N GLN A 213 -28.60 -15.78 -20.25
CA GLN A 213 -29.63 -16.04 -21.25
C GLN A 213 -29.43 -15.14 -22.47
N LYS A 214 -29.81 -15.65 -23.65
CA LYS A 214 -29.86 -14.86 -24.87
C LYS A 214 -31.27 -14.29 -25.05
N ARG A 215 -31.36 -12.97 -25.17
CA ARG A 215 -32.61 -12.25 -25.37
C ARG A 215 -32.62 -11.68 -26.77
N TRP A 216 -33.54 -12.13 -27.61
CA TRP A 216 -33.65 -11.65 -28.98
C TRP A 216 -34.09 -10.18 -29.02
N ILE A 217 -33.36 -9.35 -29.77
CA ILE A 217 -33.76 -7.98 -30.09
C ILE A 217 -34.53 -8.02 -31.42
N LYS A 218 -35.82 -7.66 -31.35
CA LYS A 218 -36.78 -7.82 -32.45
C LYS A 218 -36.33 -7.18 -33.76
N ASP A 219 -35.86 -5.93 -33.68
CA ASP A 219 -35.53 -5.11 -34.84
C ASP A 219 -34.50 -4.02 -34.49
N ILE A 220 -33.99 -3.34 -35.53
CA ILE A 220 -32.99 -2.28 -35.39
C ILE A 220 -33.52 -1.06 -34.62
N PRO A 221 -34.77 -0.59 -34.82
CA PRO A 221 -35.33 0.47 -33.99
C PRO A 221 -35.31 0.12 -32.50
N THR A 222 -35.62 -1.12 -32.13
CA THR A 222 -35.54 -1.59 -30.74
C THR A 222 -34.09 -1.59 -30.25
N PHE A 223 -33.14 -2.04 -31.07
CA PHE A 223 -31.71 -2.00 -30.75
C PHE A 223 -31.23 -0.59 -30.41
N GLU A 224 -31.59 0.40 -31.23
CA GLU A 224 -31.22 1.81 -31.03
C GLU A 224 -31.96 2.43 -29.83
N ALA A 225 -33.24 2.11 -29.64
CA ALA A 225 -34.04 2.59 -28.53
C ALA A 225 -33.54 2.07 -27.17
N GLU A 226 -33.05 0.82 -27.12
CA GLU A 226 -32.37 0.26 -25.96
C GLU A 226 -30.99 0.91 -25.74
N GLY A 227 -30.53 1.76 -26.67
CA GLY A 227 -29.27 2.51 -26.63
C GLY A 227 -28.04 1.66 -26.94
N HIS A 228 -28.21 0.55 -27.66
CA HIS A 228 -27.10 -0.32 -28.05
C HIS A 228 -26.30 0.30 -29.20
N VAL A 229 -25.01 -0.02 -29.26
CA VAL A 229 -24.12 0.38 -30.35
C VAL A 229 -23.57 -0.85 -31.06
N TRP A 230 -23.35 -0.73 -32.37
CA TRP A 230 -22.86 -1.85 -33.19
C TRP A 230 -21.46 -2.34 -32.80
N ALA A 231 -20.66 -1.48 -32.16
CA ALA A 231 -19.34 -1.83 -31.65
C ALA A 231 -19.39 -2.92 -30.55
N ASP A 232 -20.52 -3.05 -29.85
CA ASP A 232 -20.73 -4.06 -28.79
C ASP A 232 -21.23 -5.40 -29.35
N VAL A 233 -21.40 -5.51 -30.67
CA VAL A 233 -21.86 -6.73 -31.35
C VAL A 233 -20.66 -7.63 -31.67
N HIS A 234 -20.60 -8.77 -30.99
CA HIS A 234 -19.63 -9.81 -31.24
C HIS A 234 -20.20 -10.90 -32.15
N PHE A 235 -19.40 -11.30 -33.13
CA PHE A 235 -19.70 -12.45 -33.97
C PHE A 235 -19.23 -13.73 -33.31
N VAL A 236 -20.13 -14.70 -33.19
CA VAL A 236 -19.86 -16.05 -32.68
C VAL A 236 -20.47 -17.09 -33.63
N THR A 237 -20.14 -18.36 -33.44
CA THR A 237 -20.75 -19.42 -34.24
C THR A 237 -22.22 -19.60 -33.88
N CYS A 238 -23.07 -19.99 -34.84
CA CYS A 238 -24.49 -20.25 -34.53
C CYS A 238 -24.65 -21.39 -33.52
N HIS A 239 -23.71 -22.34 -33.47
CA HIS A 239 -23.67 -23.38 -32.43
C HIS A 239 -23.50 -22.79 -31.02
N GLU A 240 -22.55 -21.88 -30.81
CA GLU A 240 -22.35 -21.19 -29.53
C GLU A 240 -23.59 -20.39 -29.12
N LEU A 241 -24.29 -19.80 -30.09
CA LEU A 241 -25.53 -19.08 -29.83
C LEU A 241 -26.66 -20.02 -29.36
N ARG A 242 -26.78 -21.22 -29.96
CA ARG A 242 -27.84 -22.17 -29.64
C ARG A 242 -27.71 -22.80 -28.25
N VAL A 243 -26.48 -22.97 -27.75
CA VAL A 243 -26.25 -23.56 -26.41
C VAL A 243 -26.63 -22.62 -25.27
N ILE A 244 -26.75 -21.32 -25.53
CA ILE A 244 -27.19 -20.34 -24.53
C ILE A 244 -28.72 -20.43 -24.40
N PRO A 245 -29.28 -20.57 -23.18
CA PRO A 245 -30.72 -20.62 -22.96
C PRO A 245 -31.44 -19.38 -23.48
N ASP A 246 -32.63 -19.58 -24.06
CA ASP A 246 -33.49 -18.49 -24.50
C ASP A 246 -34.11 -17.75 -23.30
N GLY A 247 -33.96 -16.43 -23.29
CA GLY A 247 -34.64 -15.52 -22.38
C GLY A 247 -35.78 -14.78 -23.07
N PRO A 248 -36.54 -13.96 -22.31
CA PRO A 248 -37.62 -13.16 -22.88
C PRO A 248 -37.07 -12.19 -23.94
N PRO A 249 -37.77 -12.00 -25.07
CA PRO A 249 -37.31 -11.11 -26.13
C PRO A 249 -37.39 -9.63 -25.71
N ILE A 250 -36.90 -8.77 -26.58
CA ILE A 250 -36.88 -7.33 -26.44
C ILE A 250 -37.51 -6.75 -27.72
N PRO A 251 -38.69 -6.13 -27.64
CA PRO A 251 -39.56 -6.01 -26.47
C PRO A 251 -40.23 -7.35 -26.06
N PRO A 252 -40.80 -7.46 -24.84
CA PRO A 252 -41.38 -8.72 -24.34
C PRO A 252 -42.54 -9.29 -25.17
N ASP A 253 -43.22 -8.46 -25.95
CA ASP A 253 -44.34 -8.81 -26.82
C ASP A 253 -43.91 -9.17 -28.26
N ALA A 254 -42.59 -9.30 -28.52
CA ALA A 254 -42.05 -9.60 -29.85
C ALA A 254 -42.42 -11.00 -30.39
N GLY A 255 -42.99 -11.88 -29.57
CA GLY A 255 -43.26 -13.28 -29.90
C GLY A 255 -42.07 -14.20 -29.58
N PRO A 256 -42.08 -15.47 -30.05
CA PRO A 256 -41.01 -16.41 -29.74
C PRO A 256 -39.69 -15.97 -30.39
N PRO A 257 -38.54 -16.11 -29.70
CA PRO A 257 -37.25 -15.78 -30.28
C PRO A 257 -36.94 -16.70 -31.48
N PRO A 258 -36.48 -16.15 -32.62
CA PRO A 258 -36.05 -16.95 -33.75
C PRO A 258 -34.78 -17.71 -33.37
N GLN A 259 -34.58 -18.86 -33.99
CA GLN A 259 -33.37 -19.65 -33.79
C GLN A 259 -32.27 -19.19 -34.77
N PRO A 260 -31.01 -19.14 -34.30
CA PRO A 260 -29.84 -18.72 -35.08
C PRO A 260 -29.20 -19.84 -35.92
#